data_AF-A0A955Q622-F1
#
_entry.id   AF-A0A955Q622-F1
#
_cell.length_a   1.000
_cell.length_b   1.000
_cell.length_c   1.000
_cell.angle_alpha   90.00
_cell.angle_beta   90.00
_cell.angle_gamma   90.00
#
_symmetry.space_group_name_H-M   'P 1'
#
loop_
_entity.id
_entity.type
_entity.pdbx_description
1 polymer ?
#
loop_
_entity_poly.entity_id
_entity_poly.type
_entity_poly.pdbx_seq_one_letter_code
_entity_poly.pdbx_strand_id
1 'polypeptide(L)' 'MTTEQMGSEMMKCQRCNGLLVRDSIYNLEGQFHLLEVLRCLNCGETVDTTILRARGIEINRSGKKELQFASGHVN' A
#
# COMPACT_ATOMS: atom_id res chain seq x y z
N MET A 1 4.74 21.99 -13.14
CA MET A 1 4.26 21.18 -12.00
C MET A 1 5.30 20.11 -11.75
N THR A 2 5.87 20.06 -10.55
CA THR A 2 7.01 19.18 -10.27
C THR A 2 6.52 17.75 -10.05
N THR A 3 7.27 16.78 -10.57
CA THR A 3 7.00 15.33 -10.47
C THR A 3 6.85 14.82 -9.04
N GLU A 4 7.34 15.57 -8.06
CA GLU A 4 7.19 15.32 -6.62
C GLU A 4 5.76 15.56 -6.09
N GLN A 5 4.98 16.44 -6.74
CA GLN A 5 3.59 16.72 -6.35
C GLN A 5 2.64 15.59 -6.77
N MET A 6 2.90 14.94 -7.90
CA MET A 6 2.10 13.82 -8.43
C MET A 6 2.16 12.55 -7.56
N GLY A 7 3.28 12.30 -6.88
CA GLY A 7 3.41 11.13 -5.99
C GLY A 7 2.59 11.25 -4.69
N SER A 8 2.25 12.47 -4.26
CA SER A 8 1.53 12.74 -3.01
C SER A 8 0.01 12.68 -3.17
N GLU A 9 -0.53 13.10 -4.31
CA GLU A 9 -1.98 13.05 -4.56
C GLU A 9 -2.51 11.62 -4.66
N MET A 10 -1.67 10.70 -5.13
CA MET A 10 -2.06 9.30 -5.28
C MET A 10 -2.19 8.53 -3.96
N MET A 11 -1.70 9.11 -2.85
CA MET A 11 -1.87 8.60 -1.49
C MET A 11 -3.01 9.30 -0.73
N LYS A 12 -3.90 10.01 -1.44
CA LYS A 12 -5.09 10.62 -0.85
C LYS A 12 -6.34 9.83 -1.20
N CYS A 13 -7.14 9.55 -0.18
CA CYS A 13 -8.43 8.92 -0.32
C CYS A 13 -9.39 9.81 -1.11
N GLN A 14 -9.97 9.31 -2.19
CA GLN A 14 -10.91 10.07 -3.03
C GLN A 14 -12.20 10.47 -2.29
N ARG A 15 -12.54 9.77 -1.20
CA ARG A 15 -13.77 10.02 -0.42
C ARG A 15 -13.62 11.15 0.60
N CYS A 16 -12.49 11.22 1.32
CA CYS A 16 -12.31 12.16 2.43
C CYS A 16 -11.01 12.97 2.35
N ASN A 17 -10.23 12.80 1.27
CA ASN A 17 -8.91 13.38 1.08
C ASN A 17 -7.87 13.03 2.17
N GLY A 18 -8.17 12.03 3.00
CA GLY A 18 -7.31 11.53 4.07
C GLY A 18 -6.20 10.62 3.55
N LEU A 19 -5.22 10.33 4.41
CA LEU A 19 -4.04 9.53 4.07
C LEU A 19 -4.41 8.05 3.80
N LEU A 20 -3.98 7.55 2.64
CA LEU A 20 -3.97 6.13 2.30
C LEU A 20 -2.65 5.50 2.74
N VAL A 21 -2.72 4.34 3.39
CA VAL A 21 -1.56 3.54 3.81
C VAL A 21 -1.70 2.13 3.27
N ARG A 22 -0.59 1.44 3.01
CA ARG A 22 -0.63 0.01 2.63
C ARG A 22 -1.11 -0.82 3.81
N ASP A 23 -2.00 -1.74 3.53
CA ASP A 23 -2.56 -2.68 4.51
C ASP A 23 -2.68 -4.07 3.87
N SER A 24 -2.86 -5.08 4.71
CA SER A 24 -2.91 -6.49 4.34
C SER A 24 -4.15 -7.11 4.95
N ILE A 25 -5.04 -7.61 4.10
CA ILE A 25 -6.27 -8.29 4.53
C ILE A 25 -6.04 -9.79 4.50
N TYR A 26 -6.46 -10.47 5.57
CA TYR A 26 -6.41 -11.92 5.72
C TYR A 26 -7.82 -12.49 5.77
N ASN A 27 -8.01 -13.71 5.27
CA ASN A 27 -9.26 -14.44 5.46
C ASN A 27 -9.38 -14.97 6.90
N LEU A 28 -10.62 -15.26 7.32
CA LEU A 28 -10.94 -15.74 8.67
C LEU A 28 -10.28 -17.10 9.00
N GLU A 29 -10.02 -17.90 7.97
CA GLU A 29 -9.45 -19.24 8.09
C GLU A 29 -7.92 -19.20 8.16
N GLY A 30 -7.29 -18.04 8.01
CA GLY A 30 -5.83 -17.86 7.97
C GLY A 30 -5.16 -18.54 6.77
N GLN A 31 -5.91 -19.28 5.96
CA GLN A 31 -5.46 -20.03 4.81
C GLN A 31 -5.61 -19.18 3.56
N PHE A 32 -4.68 -18.24 3.42
CA PHE A 32 -4.18 -17.70 2.14
C PHE A 32 -5.18 -16.96 1.26
N HIS A 33 -5.24 -15.63 1.45
CA HIS A 33 -5.01 -14.66 0.38
C HIS A 33 -4.50 -13.36 1.03
N LEU A 34 -3.21 -13.06 0.88
CA LEU A 34 -2.66 -11.76 1.25
C LEU A 34 -3.06 -10.75 0.17
N LEU A 35 -4.09 -9.94 0.41
CA LEU A 35 -4.45 -8.87 -0.49
C LEU A 35 -3.77 -7.57 -0.05
N GLU A 36 -2.82 -7.10 -0.86
CA GLU A 36 -2.21 -5.78 -0.68
C GLU A 36 -3.21 -4.69 -1.09
N VAL A 37 -3.71 -3.95 -0.10
CA VAL A 37 -4.65 -2.84 -0.31
C VAL A 37 -4.03 -1.52 0.16
N LEU A 38 -4.62 -0.41 -0.28
CA LEU A 38 -4.45 0.89 0.35
C LEU A 38 -5.68 1.18 1.21
N ARG A 39 -5.50 1.33 2.52
CA ARG A 39 -6.57 1.67 3.46
C ARG A 39 -6.47 3.14 3.87
N CYS A 40 -7.60 3.85 3.87
CA CYS A 40 -7.66 5.20 4.42
C CYS A 40 -7.74 5.17 5.95
N LEU A 41 -6.84 5.88 6.64
CA LEU A 41 -6.87 5.96 8.10
C LEU A 41 -8.05 6.75 8.66
N ASN A 42 -8.63 7.65 7.87
CA ASN A 42 -9.71 8.53 8.34
C ASN A 42 -11.11 7.91 8.18
N CYS A 43 -11.40 7.33 7.01
CA CYS A 43 -12.73 6.80 6.72
C CYS A 43 -12.79 5.28 6.51
N GLY A 44 -11.65 4.59 6.51
CA GLY A 44 -11.59 3.14 6.32
C GLY A 44 -11.74 2.64 4.88
N GLU A 45 -11.91 3.53 3.90
CA GLU A 45 -11.99 3.16 2.48
C GLU A 45 -10.77 2.33 2.04
N THR A 46 -11.01 1.21 1.36
CA THR A 46 -9.97 0.31 0.86
C THR A 46 -9.89 0.34 -0.66
N VAL A 47 -8.70 0.60 -1.20
CA VAL A 47 -8.42 0.60 -2.63
C VAL A 47 -7.54 -0.58 -2.96
N ASP A 48 -8.00 -1.44 -3.86
CA ASP A 48 -7.25 -2.59 -4.35
C ASP A 48 -6.11 -2.13 -5.29
N THR A 49 -4.88 -2.47 -4.93
CA THR A 49 -3.69 -2.08 -5.70
C THR A 49 -3.62 -2.80 -7.06
N THR A 50 -4.25 -3.97 -7.20
CA THR A 50 -4.36 -4.73 -8.45
C THR A 50 -5.18 -3.95 -9.47
N ILE A 51 -6.30 -3.37 -9.05
CA ILE A 51 -7.16 -2.55 -9.90
C ILE A 51 -6.41 -1.29 -10.36
N LEU A 52 -5.63 -0.67 -9.47
CA LEU A 52 -4.81 0.48 -9.83
C LEU A 52 -3.74 0.13 -10.88
N ARG A 53 -3.01 -0.98 -10.69
CA ARG A 53 -2.02 -1.44 -11.67
C ARG A 53 -2.66 -1.74 -13.03
N ALA A 54 -3.82 -2.39 -13.06
CA ALA A 54 -4.56 -2.68 -14.29
C ALA A 54 -5.00 -1.39 -15.02
N ARG A 55 -5.14 -0.28 -14.29
CA ARG A 55 -5.45 1.05 -14.84
C ARG A 55 -4.20 1.88 -15.20
N GLY A 56 -3.00 1.29 -15.11
CA GLY A 56 -1.75 1.98 -15.38
C GLY A 56 -1.31 2.96 -14.28
N ILE A 57 -1.84 2.80 -13.06
CA ILE A 57 -1.55 3.68 -11.93
C ILE A 57 -0.47 3.03 -11.05
N GLU A 58 0.73 3.62 -11.02
CA GLU A 58 1.89 3.12 -10.27
C GLU A 58 2.08 3.77 -8.90
N ILE A 59 2.01 2.96 -7.84
CA ILE A 59 2.12 3.42 -6.45
C ILE A 59 3.58 3.43 -5.99
N ASN A 60 4.31 4.48 -6.36
CA ASN A 60 5.71 4.67 -6.01
C ASN A 60 5.93 4.88 -4.50
N ARG A 61 7.01 4.30 -3.96
CA ARG A 61 7.41 4.46 -2.56
C ARG A 61 8.11 5.80 -2.36
N SER A 62 7.57 6.62 -1.47
CA SER A 62 8.33 7.67 -0.77
C SER A 62 8.65 7.18 0.65
N GLY A 63 9.58 6.23 0.78
CA GLY A 63 9.99 5.68 2.08
C GLY A 63 11.23 4.80 1.98
N LYS A 64 12.35 5.26 2.54
CA LYS A 64 13.70 4.67 2.45
C LYS A 64 13.82 3.26 3.10
N LYS A 65 14.54 2.39 2.38
CA LYS A 65 15.42 1.26 2.76
C LYS A 65 14.92 0.14 3.70
N GLU A 66 14.69 -1.02 3.07
CA GLU A 66 15.34 -2.32 3.34
C GLU A 66 15.74 -2.64 4.79
N LEU A 67 14.98 -3.53 5.43
CA LEU A 67 15.45 -4.38 6.53
C LEU A 67 15.65 -5.79 5.95
N GLN A 68 16.88 -6.09 5.51
CA GLN A 68 17.32 -7.47 5.37
C GLN A 68 17.37 -8.08 6.76
N PHE A 69 16.45 -9.00 7.07
CA PHE A 69 16.61 -9.86 8.23
C PHE A 69 17.67 -10.91 7.89
N ALA A 70 18.91 -10.61 8.25
CA ALA A 70 19.92 -11.63 8.44
C ALA A 70 19.49 -12.51 9.64
N SER A 71 19.23 -13.78 9.38
CA SER A 71 19.14 -14.85 10.38
C SER A 71 19.52 -16.09 9.58
N GLY A 72 20.71 -16.67 9.67
CA GLY A 72 21.55 -16.90 10.82
C GLY A 72 21.92 -18.39 10.71
N HIS A 73 23.21 -18.68 10.52
CA HIS A 73 23.74 -20.05 10.57
C HIS A 73 23.25 -20.75 11.84
N VAL A 74 22.75 -21.97 11.70
CA VAL A 74 22.73 -22.97 12.78
C VAL A 74 23.19 -24.30 12.17
N ASN A 75 24.43 -24.65 12.55
CA ASN A 75 25.17 -25.93 12.50
C ASN A 75 24.95 -26.88 11.32
#